data_AF-A0AAD7LJT4-F1
#
_entry.id   AF-A0AAD7LJT4-F1
#
_cell.length_a   1.000
_cell.length_b   1.000
_cell.length_c   1.000
_cell.angle_alpha   90.00
_cell.angle_beta   90.00
_cell.angle_gamma   90.00
#
_symmetry.space_group_name_H-M   'P 1'
#
loop_
_entity.id
_entity.type
_entity.pdbx_description
1 polymer ?
#
loop_
_entity_poly.entity_id
_entity_poly.type
_entity_poly.pdbx_seq_one_letter_code
_entity_poly.pdbx_strand_id
1 'polypeptide(L)'
;MEDITEEFKRKRNGKSSPRWKNKISISANLPNDVCDIFAGSICMVKYSADPFLDMRESILEMIREAGIRDWYEMEELVYCYIALNSSDLHEIIEDAFLSLCHK
;
A
#
# COMPACT_ATOMS: atom_id res chain seq x y z
N MET A 1 -15.46 29.00 32.45
CA MET A 1 -14.86 27.82 33.10
C MET A 1 -15.40 26.62 32.35
N GLU A 2 -14.70 26.26 31.27
CA GLU A 2 -14.84 24.95 30.63
C GLU A 2 -14.78 23.82 31.67
N ASP A 3 -15.59 22.80 31.44
CA ASP A 3 -15.27 21.36 31.52
C ASP A 3 -16.61 20.61 31.55
N ILE A 4 -16.84 19.48 30.90
CA ILE A 4 -16.00 18.48 30.26
C ILE A 4 -17.02 17.65 29.45
N THR A 5 -16.79 17.47 28.14
CA THR A 5 -17.64 16.58 27.32
C THR A 5 -16.97 15.23 27.24
N GLU A 6 -17.22 14.40 28.25
CA GLU A 6 -16.90 12.98 28.32
C GLU A 6 -18.13 12.35 29.01
N GLU A 7 -18.75 11.26 28.63
CA GLU A 7 -18.49 10.23 27.64
C GLU A 7 -19.78 9.37 27.66
N PHE A 8 -19.89 8.44 26.72
CA PHE A 8 -20.70 7.23 26.79
C PHE A 8 -22.14 7.19 26.26
N LYS A 9 -22.17 6.48 25.11
CA LYS A 9 -23.08 5.40 24.70
C LYS A 9 -24.37 5.82 24.04
N ARG A 10 -24.47 5.39 22.77
CA ARG A 10 -25.39 4.37 22.18
C ARG A 10 -25.68 4.85 20.74
N LYS A 11 -25.63 4.06 19.68
CA LYS A 11 -26.25 2.76 19.44
C LYS A 11 -25.93 2.36 17.99
N ARG A 12 -25.50 1.13 17.73
CA ARG A 12 -25.37 0.60 16.36
C ARG A 12 -26.76 0.40 15.75
N ASN A 13 -26.97 0.84 14.51
CA ASN A 13 -27.57 0.04 13.42
C ASN A 13 -27.82 0.87 12.15
N GLY A 14 -27.38 0.34 10.99
CA GLY A 14 -28.14 0.47 9.74
C GLY A 14 -27.52 1.17 8.54
N LYS A 15 -26.64 0.44 7.82
CA LYS A 15 -26.55 0.33 6.34
C LYS A 15 -26.42 1.62 5.49
N SER A 16 -25.19 1.89 5.07
CA SER A 16 -24.80 1.90 3.63
C SER A 16 -23.28 2.04 3.56
N SER A 17 -22.58 0.91 3.57
CA SER A 17 -21.14 0.92 3.30
C SER A 17 -20.93 1.52 1.91
N PRO A 18 -20.11 2.59 1.74
CA PRO A 18 -19.83 3.11 0.43
C PRO A 18 -19.24 1.97 -0.41
N ARG A 19 -19.83 1.71 -1.59
CA ARG A 19 -19.44 0.67 -2.56
C ARG A 19 -18.00 0.83 -3.10
N TRP A 20 -17.16 1.64 -2.48
CA TRP A 20 -15.82 1.96 -2.95
C TRP A 20 -14.76 0.95 -2.50
N LYS A 21 -14.89 0.33 -1.31
CA LYS A 21 -13.80 -0.48 -0.71
C LYS A 21 -13.25 -1.62 -1.59
N ASN A 22 -13.91 -1.99 -2.69
CA ASN A 22 -13.58 -3.16 -3.50
C ASN A 22 -13.45 -2.90 -5.01
N LYS A 23 -13.21 -1.66 -5.48
CA LYS A 23 -12.88 -1.46 -6.91
C LYS A 23 -11.40 -1.83 -7.16
N ILE A 24 -11.12 -3.12 -7.21
CA ILE A 24 -9.85 -3.68 -7.66
C ILE A 24 -9.92 -3.79 -9.18
N SER A 25 -9.02 -3.10 -9.90
CA SER A 25 -8.86 -3.28 -11.35
C SER A 25 -7.64 -4.15 -11.62
N ILE A 26 -7.80 -5.18 -12.47
CA ILE A 26 -6.83 -6.28 -12.65
C ILE A 26 -5.60 -5.87 -13.49
N SER A 27 -5.59 -4.68 -14.11
CA SER A 27 -4.50 -4.33 -15.03
C SER A 27 -3.68 -3.13 -14.54
N ALA A 28 -2.54 -3.43 -13.94
CA ALA A 28 -1.32 -2.67 -14.17
C ALA A 28 -0.26 -3.65 -14.69
N ASN A 29 0.49 -3.29 -15.72
CA ASN A 29 1.56 -4.15 -16.24
C ASN A 29 2.87 -3.72 -15.60
N LEU A 30 3.66 -4.69 -15.15
CA LEU A 30 5.03 -4.44 -14.74
C LEU A 30 5.86 -3.96 -15.93
N PRO A 31 6.90 -3.14 -15.68
CA PRO A 31 7.92 -2.86 -16.68
C PRO A 31 8.52 -4.16 -17.25
N ASN A 32 8.83 -4.17 -18.55
CA ASN A 32 9.31 -5.37 -19.25
C ASN A 32 10.72 -5.81 -18.83
N ASP A 33 11.44 -4.94 -18.14
CA ASP A 33 12.77 -5.14 -17.59
C ASP A 33 12.77 -5.69 -16.16
N VAL A 34 11.60 -5.82 -15.53
CA VAL A 34 11.48 -6.43 -14.20
C VAL A 34 11.89 -7.89 -14.26
N CYS A 35 12.85 -8.28 -13.42
CA CYS A 35 13.45 -9.61 -13.44
C CYS A 35 12.94 -10.55 -12.33
N ASP A 36 13.34 -11.81 -12.46
CA ASP A 36 13.36 -12.83 -11.40
C ASP A 36 12.03 -13.02 -10.64
N ILE A 37 11.93 -12.45 -9.43
CA ILE A 37 10.90 -12.78 -8.44
C ILE A 37 9.54 -12.15 -8.74
N PHE A 38 9.49 -11.12 -9.58
CA PHE A 38 8.24 -10.40 -9.91
C PHE A 38 7.73 -10.62 -11.33
N ALA A 39 8.49 -11.28 -12.21
CA ALA A 39 8.14 -11.44 -13.62
C ALA A 39 6.79 -12.20 -13.88
N GLY A 40 6.24 -12.86 -12.86
CA GLY A 40 4.93 -13.53 -12.90
C GLY A 40 3.86 -12.91 -12.01
N SER A 41 4.13 -11.77 -11.37
CA SER A 41 3.21 -11.14 -10.42
C SER A 41 2.07 -10.40 -11.12
N ILE A 42 0.90 -10.40 -10.50
CA ILE A 42 -0.27 -9.67 -10.98
C ILE A 42 -0.39 -8.37 -10.20
N CYS A 43 -0.28 -7.24 -10.89
CA CYS A 43 -0.42 -5.93 -10.26
C CYS A 43 -1.87 -5.43 -10.31
N MET A 44 -2.34 -4.93 -9.18
CA MET A 44 -3.70 -4.46 -9.00
C MET A 44 -3.73 -2.98 -8.65
N VAL A 45 -4.65 -2.24 -9.26
CA VAL A 45 -4.88 -0.83 -8.91
C VAL A 45 -5.87 -0.75 -7.75
N LYS A 46 -5.48 -0.06 -6.68
CA LYS A 46 -6.30 0.19 -5.50
C LYS A 46 -6.52 1.68 -5.33
N TYR A 47 -7.75 2.06 -5.00
CA TYR A 47 -8.03 3.41 -4.51
C TYR A 47 -7.90 3.43 -2.99
N SER A 48 -7.02 4.29 -2.50
CA SER A 48 -6.70 4.40 -1.09
C SER A 48 -7.30 5.66 -0.47
N ALA A 49 -7.78 5.54 0.78
CA ALA A 49 -8.11 6.69 1.63
C ALA A 49 -6.91 7.14 2.49
N ASP A 50 -5.92 6.25 2.67
CA ASP A 50 -4.67 6.48 3.39
C ASP A 50 -3.53 5.81 2.60
N PRO A 51 -3.00 6.51 1.57
CA PRO A 51 -2.01 5.93 0.67
C PRO A 51 -0.75 5.48 1.39
N PHE A 52 -0.32 6.19 2.44
CA PHE A 52 0.87 5.82 3.20
C PHE A 52 0.72 4.47 3.88
N LEU A 53 -0.36 4.27 4.66
CA LEU A 53 -0.59 2.99 5.33
C LEU A 53 -0.80 1.85 4.33
N ASP A 54 -1.56 2.10 3.26
CA ASP A 54 -1.80 1.08 2.24
C ASP A 54 -0.51 0.68 1.51
N MET A 55 0.36 1.64 1.17
CA MET A 55 1.66 1.36 0.54
C MET A 55 2.54 0.59 1.51
N ARG A 56 2.69 1.05 2.75
CA ARG A 56 3.52 0.41 3.78
C ARG A 56 3.12 -1.05 4.02
N GLU A 57 1.83 -1.33 4.18
CA GLU A 57 1.35 -2.70 4.37
C GLU A 57 1.57 -3.55 3.11
N SER A 58 1.36 -3.00 1.92
CA SER A 58 1.60 -3.73 0.66
C SER A 58 3.08 -4.06 0.44
N ILE A 59 3.99 -3.14 0.76
CA ILE A 59 5.44 -3.34 0.67
C ILE A 59 5.87 -4.44 1.65
N LEU A 60 5.38 -4.37 2.89
CA LEU A 60 5.68 -5.37 3.92
C LEU A 60 5.16 -6.76 3.51
N GLU A 61 3.97 -6.84 2.94
CA GLU A 61 3.42 -8.08 2.40
C GLU A 61 4.30 -8.62 1.27
N MET A 62 4.72 -7.80 0.31
CA MET A 62 5.61 -8.22 -0.77
C MET A 62 6.97 -8.72 -0.27
N ILE A 63 7.57 -8.03 0.71
CA ILE A 63 8.83 -8.48 1.34
C ILE A 63 8.65 -9.87 1.95
N ARG A 64 7.53 -10.12 2.64
CA ARG A 64 7.25 -11.40 3.30
C ARG A 64 6.91 -12.52 2.31
N GLU A 65 6.01 -12.26 1.37
CA GLU A 65 5.42 -13.28 0.48
C GLU A 65 6.30 -13.59 -0.74
N ALA A 66 6.97 -12.58 -1.32
CA ALA A 66 7.95 -12.81 -2.39
C ALA A 66 9.30 -13.31 -1.83
N GLY A 67 9.51 -13.22 -0.52
CA GLY A 67 10.69 -13.76 0.16
C GLY A 67 11.96 -12.94 -0.07
N ILE A 68 11.81 -11.62 -0.19
CA ILE A 68 12.90 -10.66 -0.42
C ILE A 68 13.90 -10.74 0.73
N ARG A 69 15.18 -10.94 0.39
CA ARG A 69 16.26 -11.23 1.35
C ARG A 69 17.50 -10.38 1.14
N ASP A 70 17.68 -9.83 -0.06
CA ASP A 70 18.83 -9.00 -0.38
C ASP A 70 18.44 -7.62 -0.89
N TRP A 71 19.47 -6.81 -1.13
CA TRP A 71 19.31 -5.42 -1.54
C TRP A 71 18.81 -5.30 -2.98
N TYR A 72 19.16 -6.25 -3.85
CA TYR A 72 18.81 -6.22 -5.28
C TYR A 72 17.32 -6.48 -5.46
N GLU A 73 16.80 -7.51 -4.79
CA GLU A 73 15.37 -7.80 -4.75
C GLU A 73 14.56 -6.65 -4.12
N MET A 74 15.14 -5.94 -3.14
CA MET A 74 14.51 -4.77 -2.53
C MET A 74 14.51 -3.55 -3.47
N GLU A 75 15.62 -3.27 -4.17
CA GLU A 75 15.68 -2.22 -5.19
C GLU A 75 14.66 -2.48 -6.31
N GLU A 76 14.57 -3.72 -6.78
CA GLU A 76 13.60 -4.14 -7.79
C GLU A 76 12.15 -3.93 -7.33
N LEU A 77 11.86 -4.23 -6.05
CA LEU A 77 10.54 -3.96 -5.48
C LEU A 77 10.22 -2.45 -5.51
N VAL A 78 11.15 -1.61 -5.06
CA VAL A 78 10.97 -0.14 -5.09
C VAL A 78 10.74 0.34 -6.52
N TYR A 79 11.56 -0.14 -7.48
CA TYR A 79 11.42 0.18 -8.90
C TYR A 79 10.02 -0.15 -9.42
N CYS A 80 9.48 -1.33 -9.11
CA CYS A 80 8.13 -1.72 -9.48
C CYS A 80 7.08 -0.72 -8.94
N TYR A 81 7.17 -0.34 -7.66
CA TYR A 81 6.22 0.62 -7.08
C TYR A 81 6.29 1.99 -7.75
N ILE A 82 7.49 2.49 -8.03
CA ILE A 82 7.70 3.78 -8.70
C ILE A 82 7.16 3.74 -10.13
N ALA A 83 7.38 2.65 -10.87
CA ALA A 83 6.93 2.52 -12.25
C ALA A 83 5.41 2.32 -12.37
N LEU A 84 4.78 1.65 -11.40
CA LEU A 84 3.33 1.37 -11.39
C LEU A 84 2.48 2.57 -10.91
N ASN A 85 3.09 3.54 -10.23
CA ASN A 85 2.37 4.66 -9.61
C ASN A 85 2.76 6.01 -10.22
N SER A 86 1.86 6.99 -10.13
CA SER A 86 2.17 8.36 -10.55
C SER A 86 3.26 8.98 -9.68
N SER A 87 3.97 9.97 -10.23
CA SER A 87 5.01 10.72 -9.52
C SER A 87 4.52 11.36 -8.22
N ASP A 88 3.23 11.69 -8.14
CA ASP A 88 2.60 12.28 -6.96
C ASP A 88 2.63 11.34 -5.74
N LEU A 89 2.80 10.03 -5.95
CA LEU A 89 2.88 9.03 -4.89
C LEU A 89 4.32 8.65 -4.53
N HIS A 90 5.32 9.12 -5.27
CA HIS A 90 6.72 8.67 -5.09
C HIS A 90 7.25 9.00 -3.69
N GLU A 91 6.97 10.20 -3.17
CA GLU A 91 7.37 10.60 -1.80
C GLU A 91 6.71 9.69 -0.75
N ILE A 92 5.44 9.34 -0.93
CA ILE A 92 4.70 8.44 -0.01
C ILE A 92 5.28 7.02 -0.06
N ILE A 93 5.67 6.55 -1.25
CA ILE A 93 6.32 5.25 -1.43
C ILE A 93 7.66 5.24 -0.69
N GLU A 94 8.50 6.27 -0.87
CA GLU A 94 9.78 6.41 -0.19
C GLU A 94 9.62 6.41 1.34
N ASP A 95 8.72 7.24 1.87
CA ASP A 95 8.42 7.30 3.30
C ASP A 95 7.93 5.95 3.85
N ALA A 96 7.06 5.26 3.11
CA ALA A 96 6.56 3.95 3.49
C ALA A 96 7.69 2.92 3.56
N PHE A 97 8.60 2.89 2.58
CA PHE A 97 9.79 2.04 2.59
C PHE A 97 10.71 2.37 3.78
N LEU A 98 11.07 3.64 3.97
CA LEU A 98 11.96 4.06 5.06
C LEU A 98 11.37 3.77 6.44
N SER A 99 10.04 3.80 6.59
CA SER A 99 9.36 3.44 7.82
C SER A 99 9.55 1.97 8.23
N LEU A 100 9.84 1.09 7.26
CA LEU A 100 10.10 -0.34 7.48
C LEU A 100 11.57 -0.61 7.81
N CYS A 101 12.50 0.22 7.32
CA CYS A 101 13.94 0.08 7.57
C CYS A 101 14.38 0.50 8.99
N HIS A 102 13.56 1.28 9.71
CA HIS A 102 13.91 1.83 11.03
C HIS A 102 13.58 0.90 12.22
N LYS A 103 13.47 -0.42 12.04
CA LYS A 103 13.14 -1.37 13.12
C LYS A 103 14.08 -2.55 13.21
#